data_AF-A0A2S2NSW7-F1
#
_entry.id   AF-A0A2S2NSW7-F1
#
_cell.length_a   1.000
_cell.length_b   1.000
_cell.length_c   1.000
_cell.angle_alpha   90.00
_cell.angle_beta   90.00
_cell.angle_gamma   90.00
#
_symmetry.space_group_name_H-M   'P 1'
#
loop_
_entity.id
_entity.type
_entity.pdbx_description
1 polymer ?
#
loop_
_entity_poly.entity_id
_entity_poly.type
_entity_poly.pdbx_seq_one_letter_code
_entity_poly.pdbx_strand_id
1 'polypeptide(L)'
;METMGGNETVVGGTLPQRMASCLSAFDLFLHHQEPVLASMVLADKRKGGSGGATQVSLIDAVANILGVKDSKNMDESATLADLGMDSLMGAEIKQTLERNYDLVLSIGEIRVLTAKRLRELQSDGSGLPAVDASVVDTKNSLNGA
;
A
#
# COMPACT_ATOMS: atom_id res chain seq x y z
N MET A 1 4.32 -2.43 39.91
CA MET A 1 5.35 -2.04 38.92
C MET A 1 5.11 -2.92 37.72
N GLU A 2 4.21 -2.47 36.86
CA GLU A 2 3.65 -3.24 35.75
C GLU A 2 4.75 -3.53 34.74
N THR A 3 4.96 -4.81 34.46
CA THR A 3 5.97 -5.30 33.54
C THR A 3 5.65 -4.75 32.16
N MET A 4 6.46 -3.81 31.66
CA MET A 4 6.53 -3.56 30.21
C MET A 4 6.73 -4.93 29.57
N GLY A 5 5.74 -5.37 28.78
CA GLY A 5 5.76 -6.68 28.14
C GLY A 5 7.01 -6.86 27.28
N GLY A 6 7.22 -8.08 26.77
CA GLY A 6 8.43 -8.47 26.03
C GLY A 6 8.79 -7.59 24.82
N ASN A 7 9.78 -8.03 24.05
CA ASN A 7 10.39 -7.27 22.95
C ASN A 7 9.42 -6.82 21.82
N GLU A 8 8.17 -7.26 21.82
CA GLU A 8 7.16 -6.93 20.82
C GLU A 8 6.15 -5.87 21.30
N THR A 9 6.37 -5.30 22.48
CA THR A 9 5.50 -4.23 22.98
C THR A 9 5.70 -2.95 22.19
N VAL A 10 4.64 -2.49 21.51
CA VAL A 10 4.67 -1.26 20.75
C VAL A 10 4.37 -0.07 21.67
N VAL A 11 5.32 0.86 21.78
CA VAL A 11 5.17 2.09 22.54
C VAL A 11 5.46 3.26 21.60
N GLY A 12 4.44 4.09 21.34
CA GLY A 12 4.59 5.28 20.50
C GLY A 12 5.08 4.99 19.07
N GLY A 13 4.78 3.82 18.51
CA GLY A 13 5.22 3.41 17.16
C GLY A 13 6.62 2.80 17.10
N THR A 14 7.28 2.59 18.24
CA THR A 14 8.59 1.96 18.36
C THR A 14 8.54 0.72 19.23
N LEU A 15 9.55 -0.14 19.12
CA LEU A 15 9.79 -1.28 20.01
C LEU A 15 10.91 -0.93 21.00
N PRO A 16 10.93 -1.56 22.20
CA PRO A 16 12.04 -1.46 23.13
C PRO A 16 13.37 -1.86 22.47
N GLN A 17 14.35 -0.96 22.46
CA GLN A 17 15.70 -1.28 21.97
C GLN A 17 16.49 -2.06 23.02
N ARG A 18 16.87 -3.29 22.68
CA ARG A 18 17.70 -4.13 23.55
C ARG A 18 19.08 -3.52 23.76
N MET A 19 19.66 -3.68 24.96
CA MET A 19 21.00 -3.16 25.30
C MET A 19 22.08 -3.56 24.30
N ALA A 20 22.08 -4.80 23.81
CA ALA A 20 23.03 -5.24 22.79
C ALA A 20 22.90 -4.48 21.46
N SER A 21 21.66 -4.20 21.02
CA SER A 21 21.40 -3.39 19.83
C SER A 21 21.80 -1.93 20.04
N CYS A 22 21.50 -1.36 21.21
CA CYS A 22 21.89 0.00 21.58
C CYS A 22 23.42 0.17 21.57
N LEU A 23 24.17 -0.73 22.21
CA LEU A 23 25.64 -0.67 22.24
C LEU A 23 26.26 -0.83 20.85
N SER A 24 25.68 -1.66 19.99
CA SER A 24 26.13 -1.81 18.59
C SER A 24 25.92 -0.52 17.79
N ALA A 25 24.78 0.16 17.96
CA ALA A 25 24.52 1.45 17.33
C ALA A 25 25.46 2.55 17.89
N PHE A 26 25.75 2.51 19.19
CA PHE A 26 26.64 3.46 19.83
C PHE A 26 28.09 3.33 19.33
N ASP A 27 28.57 2.11 19.12
CA ASP A 27 29.88 1.86 18.50
C ASP A 27 29.98 2.51 17.11
N LEU A 28 28.93 2.35 16.27
CA LEU A 28 28.87 3.04 14.98
C LEU A 28 28.89 4.58 15.14
N PHE A 29 28.16 5.11 16.12
CA PHE A 29 28.08 6.55 16.35
C PHE A 29 29.41 7.15 16.80
N LEU A 30 30.21 6.43 17.58
CA LEU A 30 31.53 6.89 18.03
C LEU A 30 32.55 7.01 16.89
N HIS A 31 32.31 6.36 15.75
CA HIS A 31 33.17 6.45 14.56
C HIS A 31 32.74 7.57 13.59
N HIS A 32 31.59 8.21 13.82
CA HIS A 32 31.06 9.30 12.99
C HIS A 32 31.44 10.68 13.55
N GLN A 33 31.60 11.67 12.67
CA GLN A 33 32.00 13.04 13.07
C GLN A 33 30.80 13.96 13.34
N GLU A 34 29.59 13.51 13.03
CA GLU A 34 28.36 14.27 13.16
C GLU A 34 27.99 14.44 14.65
N PRO A 35 27.74 15.68 15.12
CA PRO A 35 27.49 15.95 16.53
C PRO A 35 26.13 15.45 17.04
N VAL A 36 25.22 15.07 16.14
CA VAL A 36 23.86 14.62 16.48
C VAL A 36 23.52 13.39 15.66
N LEU A 37 23.25 12.28 16.35
CA LEU A 37 22.87 10.99 15.78
C LEU A 37 21.69 10.41 16.58
N ALA A 38 20.89 9.55 15.95
CA ALA A 38 19.73 8.92 16.58
C ALA A 38 19.56 7.47 16.12
N SER A 39 19.18 6.59 17.05
CA SER A 39 18.84 5.19 16.79
C SER A 39 17.45 4.91 17.36
N MET A 40 16.63 4.15 16.64
CA MET A 40 15.31 3.70 17.10
C MET A 40 14.97 2.36 16.47
N VAL A 41 14.21 1.52 17.18
CA VAL A 41 13.67 0.27 16.65
C VAL A 41 12.23 0.53 16.26
N LEU A 42 11.95 0.59 14.97
CA LEU A 42 10.59 0.77 14.49
C LEU A 42 9.76 -0.44 14.86
N ALA A 43 8.55 -0.19 15.39
CA ALA A 43 7.55 -1.24 15.40
C ALA A 43 7.20 -1.54 13.95
N ASP A 44 7.16 -2.82 13.61
CA ASP A 44 6.64 -3.24 12.33
C ASP A 44 5.23 -2.64 12.23
N LYS A 45 5.07 -1.67 11.32
CA LYS A 45 3.76 -1.29 10.85
C LYS A 45 3.31 -2.55 10.16
N ARG A 46 2.64 -3.46 10.88
CA ARG A 46 2.07 -4.67 10.27
C ARG A 46 1.44 -4.18 8.98
N LYS A 47 2.04 -4.54 7.83
CA LYS A 47 1.36 -4.43 6.53
C LYS A 47 -0.03 -4.94 6.81
N GLY A 48 -1.08 -4.18 6.52
CA GLY A 48 -2.47 -4.56 6.83
C GLY A 48 -2.80 -5.94 6.29
N GLY A 49 -2.47 -6.99 7.05
CA GLY A 49 -2.21 -8.30 6.48
C GLY A 49 -1.66 -9.24 7.55
N SER A 50 -2.54 -10.13 8.03
CA SER A 50 -2.26 -11.24 8.94
C SER A 50 -2.20 -10.90 10.43
N GLY A 51 -3.37 -10.72 11.03
CA GLY A 51 -3.53 -10.85 12.48
C GLY A 51 -4.64 -9.99 13.08
N GLY A 52 -5.90 -10.36 12.86
CA GLY A 52 -7.05 -9.80 13.57
C GLY A 52 -8.24 -9.49 12.65
N ALA A 53 -9.42 -9.94 13.07
CA ALA A 53 -10.66 -9.93 12.31
C ALA A 53 -11.10 -8.52 11.84
N THR A 54 -11.64 -8.46 10.62
CA THR A 54 -12.37 -7.33 10.01
C THR A 54 -11.54 -6.25 9.30
N GLN A 55 -10.45 -6.62 8.63
CA GLN A 55 -9.88 -5.75 7.59
C GLN A 55 -10.66 -5.94 6.28
N VAL A 56 -11.29 -4.87 5.80
CA VAL A 56 -11.98 -4.81 4.51
C VAL A 56 -10.95 -5.15 3.43
N SER A 57 -11.29 -6.06 2.50
CA SER A 57 -10.35 -6.42 1.44
C SER A 57 -10.02 -5.20 0.58
N LEU A 58 -8.81 -5.17 -0.01
CA LEU A 58 -8.39 -4.05 -0.85
C LEU A 58 -9.39 -3.82 -2.00
N ILE A 59 -9.90 -4.89 -2.59
CA ILE A 59 -10.93 -4.82 -3.63
C ILE A 59 -12.27 -4.28 -3.11
N ASP A 60 -12.69 -4.68 -1.90
CA ASP A 60 -13.94 -4.17 -1.29
C ASP A 60 -13.82 -2.68 -0.94
N ALA A 61 -12.65 -2.22 -0.49
CA ALA A 61 -12.42 -0.82 -0.17
C ALA A 61 -12.52 0.07 -1.42
N VAL A 62 -11.89 -0.36 -2.53
CA VAL A 62 -11.98 0.36 -3.81
C VAL A 62 -13.40 0.31 -4.37
N ALA A 63 -14.07 -0.85 -4.31
CA ALA A 63 -15.46 -1.00 -4.76
C ALA A 63 -16.41 -0.07 -3.99
N ASN A 64 -16.24 0.06 -2.67
CA ASN A 64 -17.06 0.94 -1.85
C ASN A 64 -16.89 2.43 -2.21
N ILE A 65 -15.67 2.87 -2.53
CA ILE A 65 -15.42 4.25 -3.00
C ILE A 65 -16.07 4.50 -4.36
N LEU A 66 -16.01 3.51 -5.26
CA LEU A 66 -16.69 3.57 -6.56
C LEU A 66 -18.22 3.41 -6.47
N GLY A 67 -18.78 3.16 -5.28
CA GLY A 67 -20.22 2.94 -5.08
C GLY A 67 -20.74 1.58 -5.55
N VAL A 68 -19.85 0.62 -5.79
CA VAL A 68 -20.18 -0.75 -6.20
C VAL A 68 -20.41 -1.63 -4.97
N LYS A 69 -21.62 -2.19 -4.85
CA LYS A 69 -22.02 -3.03 -3.69
C LYS A 69 -21.40 -4.43 -3.70
N ASP A 70 -21.16 -4.98 -4.88
CA ASP A 70 -20.63 -6.34 -5.07
C ASP A 70 -19.28 -6.30 -5.80
N SER A 71 -18.19 -6.32 -5.04
CA SER A 71 -16.80 -6.32 -5.55
C SER A 71 -16.47 -7.51 -6.47
N LYS A 72 -17.27 -8.59 -6.40
CA LYS A 72 -17.14 -9.79 -7.23
C LYS A 72 -17.68 -9.62 -8.65
N ASN A 73 -18.50 -8.61 -8.90
CA ASN A 73 -19.11 -8.36 -10.22
C ASN A 73 -18.39 -7.24 -11.00
N MET A 74 -17.23 -6.79 -10.51
CA MET A 74 -16.41 -5.84 -11.25
C MET A 74 -15.72 -6.56 -12.40
N ASP A 75 -15.78 -5.97 -13.59
CA ASP A 75 -15.05 -6.48 -14.75
C ASP A 75 -13.55 -6.52 -14.45
N GLU A 76 -12.93 -7.69 -14.66
CA GLU A 76 -11.53 -7.90 -14.27
C GLU A 76 -10.54 -7.15 -15.18
N SER A 77 -10.98 -6.80 -16.39
CA SER A 77 -10.17 -6.21 -17.46
C SER A 77 -10.36 -4.71 -17.59
N ALA A 78 -11.51 -4.17 -17.16
CA ALA A 78 -11.78 -2.74 -17.14
C ALA A 78 -10.85 -2.00 -16.17
N THR A 79 -10.40 -0.81 -16.59
CA THR A 79 -9.61 0.06 -15.71
C THR A 79 -10.51 0.81 -14.72
N LEU A 80 -9.94 1.31 -13.61
CA LEU A 80 -10.71 2.14 -12.68
C LEU A 80 -11.27 3.39 -13.37
N ALA A 81 -10.55 3.94 -14.36
CA ALA A 81 -11.05 5.04 -15.19
C ALA A 81 -12.31 4.65 -15.99
N ASP A 82 -12.35 3.43 -16.56
CA ASP A 82 -13.51 2.92 -17.31
C ASP A 82 -14.70 2.60 -16.38
N LEU A 83 -14.42 2.27 -15.12
CA LEU A 83 -15.42 2.00 -14.07
C LEU A 83 -15.99 3.28 -13.43
N GLY A 84 -15.66 4.46 -13.97
CA GLY A 84 -16.23 5.73 -13.52
C GLY A 84 -15.46 6.41 -12.41
N MET A 85 -14.18 6.09 -12.22
CA MET A 85 -13.33 6.82 -11.28
C MET A 85 -13.17 8.28 -11.71
N ASP A 86 -13.65 9.20 -10.86
CA ASP A 86 -13.44 10.63 -11.02
C ASP A 86 -12.24 11.14 -10.19
N SER A 87 -12.00 12.45 -10.22
CA SER A 87 -10.89 13.07 -9.49
C SER A 87 -11.02 12.94 -7.96
N LEU A 88 -12.23 12.93 -7.42
CA LEU A 88 -12.49 12.81 -5.98
C LEU A 88 -12.27 11.37 -5.53
N MET A 89 -12.88 10.42 -6.23
CA MET A 89 -12.70 8.98 -5.98
C MET A 89 -11.22 8.58 -6.14
N GLY A 90 -10.52 9.13 -7.13
CA GLY A 90 -9.09 8.87 -7.31
C GLY A 90 -8.23 9.32 -6.12
N ALA A 91 -8.56 10.47 -5.50
CA ALA A 91 -7.88 10.95 -4.31
C ALA A 91 -8.22 10.10 -3.06
N GLU A 92 -9.48 9.67 -2.92
CA GLU A 92 -9.93 8.79 -1.84
C GLU A 92 -9.28 7.40 -1.94
N ILE A 93 -9.21 6.83 -3.15
CA ILE A 93 -8.52 5.56 -3.42
C ILE A 93 -7.04 5.68 -3.08
N LYS A 94 -6.36 6.73 -3.55
CA LYS A 94 -4.93 6.97 -3.24
C LYS A 94 -4.70 7.01 -1.73
N GLN A 95 -5.51 7.79 -1.02
CA GLN A 95 -5.39 7.92 0.42
C GLN A 95 -5.66 6.60 1.16
N THR A 96 -6.64 5.83 0.70
CA THR A 96 -6.99 4.53 1.27
C THR A 96 -5.88 3.51 1.07
N LEU A 97 -5.29 3.46 -0.14
CA LEU A 97 -4.16 2.59 -0.46
C LEU A 97 -2.92 2.94 0.38
N GLU A 98 -2.58 4.22 0.51
CA GLU A 98 -1.42 4.68 1.28
C GLU A 98 -1.57 4.41 2.79
N ARG A 99 -2.77 4.66 3.35
CA ARG A 99 -2.98 4.57 4.81
C ARG A 99 -3.26 3.17 5.31
N ASN A 100 -4.07 2.40 4.57
CA ASN A 100 -4.58 1.12 5.06
C ASN A 100 -3.79 -0.07 4.50
N TYR A 101 -3.13 0.11 3.35
CA TYR A 101 -2.46 -0.98 2.63
C TYR A 101 -0.96 -0.71 2.36
N ASP A 102 -0.43 0.46 2.77
CA ASP A 102 0.98 0.88 2.55
C ASP A 102 1.40 0.83 1.07
N LEU A 103 0.44 1.04 0.16
CA LEU A 103 0.67 1.07 -1.28
C LEU A 103 0.73 2.51 -1.76
N VAL A 104 1.92 2.95 -2.16
CA VAL A 104 2.16 4.29 -2.71
C VAL A 104 2.09 4.23 -4.23
N LEU A 105 1.04 4.79 -4.81
CA LEU A 105 0.81 4.86 -6.26
C LEU A 105 0.48 6.29 -6.69
N SER A 106 0.89 6.66 -7.89
CA SER A 106 0.47 7.91 -8.51
C SER A 106 -0.98 7.84 -9.00
N ILE A 107 -1.62 9.00 -9.18
CA ILE A 107 -2.99 9.09 -9.72
C ILE A 107 -3.06 8.49 -11.14
N GLY A 108 -1.99 8.62 -11.93
CA GLY A 108 -1.90 8.03 -13.26
C GLY A 108 -1.89 6.51 -13.21
N GLU A 109 -1.14 5.92 -12.29
CA GLU A 109 -1.13 4.47 -12.06
C GLU A 109 -2.49 3.98 -11.58
N ILE A 110 -3.12 4.68 -10.62
CA ILE A 110 -4.44 4.34 -10.10
C ILE A 110 -5.48 4.35 -11.22
N ARG A 111 -5.42 5.30 -12.16
CA ARG A 111 -6.33 5.37 -13.31
C ARG A 111 -6.32 4.11 -14.18
N VAL A 112 -5.16 3.51 -14.39
CA VAL A 112 -4.98 2.33 -15.27
C VAL A 112 -5.02 1.00 -14.51
N LEU A 113 -5.20 1.01 -13.19
CA LEU A 113 -5.38 -0.21 -12.41
C LEU A 113 -6.67 -0.93 -12.84
N THR A 114 -6.62 -2.26 -12.82
CA THR A 114 -7.78 -3.12 -13.06
C THR A 114 -8.14 -3.89 -11.80
N ALA A 115 -9.38 -4.38 -11.71
CA ALA A 115 -9.82 -5.20 -10.58
C ALA A 115 -8.98 -6.48 -10.42
N LYS A 116 -8.46 -7.04 -11.53
CA LYS A 116 -7.50 -8.13 -11.51
C LYS A 116 -6.21 -7.76 -10.79
N ARG A 117 -5.60 -6.62 -11.13
CA ARG A 117 -4.36 -6.16 -10.48
C ARG A 117 -4.55 -5.85 -9.00
N LEU A 118 -5.70 -5.30 -8.62
CA LEU A 118 -6.04 -5.08 -7.20
C LEU A 118 -6.09 -6.42 -6.41
N ARG A 119 -6.63 -7.48 -7.02
CA ARG A 119 -6.64 -8.83 -6.42
C ARG A 119 -5.25 -9.43 -6.30
N GLU A 120 -4.41 -9.27 -7.33
CA GLU A 120 -3.01 -9.72 -7.30
C GLU A 120 -2.21 -9.02 -6.20
N LEU A 121 -2.36 -7.69 -6.06
CA LEU A 121 -1.75 -6.90 -5.00
C LEU A 121 -2.17 -7.35 -3.60
N GLN A 122 -3.43 -7.74 -3.45
CA GLN A 122 -3.93 -8.29 -2.19
C GLN A 122 -3.31 -9.65 -1.86
N SER A 123 -3.05 -10.48 -2.86
CA SER A 123 -2.45 -11.81 -2.65
C SER A 123 -0.94 -11.79 -2.45
N ASP A 124 -0.22 -10.86 -3.09
CA ASP A 124 1.24 -10.92 -3.16
C ASP A 124 1.93 -10.21 -1.98
N GLY A 125 1.30 -9.25 -1.31
CA GLY A 125 1.90 -8.55 -0.17
C GLY A 125 3.20 -7.78 -0.48
N SER A 126 3.74 -7.88 -1.70
CA SER A 126 4.89 -7.16 -2.25
C SER A 126 4.44 -6.17 -3.31
N GLY A 127 5.08 -5.00 -3.33
CA GLY A 127 4.86 -3.96 -4.33
C GLY A 127 5.08 -4.44 -5.77
N LEU A 128 4.37 -3.77 -6.68
CA LEU A 128 4.28 -4.03 -8.12
C LEU A 128 5.61 -4.36 -8.83
N PRO A 129 5.61 -5.31 -9.78
CA PRO A 129 6.38 -5.16 -11.02
C PRO A 129 5.66 -4.22 -11.99
N ALA A 130 6.44 -3.46 -12.75
CA ALA A 130 6.04 -2.38 -13.66
C ALA A 130 4.82 -2.73 -14.55
N VAL A 131 3.88 -1.79 -14.63
CA VAL A 131 2.75 -1.82 -15.57
C VAL A 131 3.28 -1.62 -17.00
N ASP A 132 3.10 -2.63 -17.85
CA ASP A 132 3.34 -2.54 -19.30
C ASP A 132 2.18 -1.77 -19.94
N ALA A 133 2.50 -0.62 -20.53
CA ALA A 133 1.56 0.26 -21.20
C ALA A 133 1.34 -0.15 -22.66
N SER A 134 0.72 -1.30 -22.89
CA SER A 134 0.38 -1.71 -24.26
C SER A 134 -1.03 -2.30 -24.36
N VAL A 135 -2.04 -1.43 -24.52
CA VAL A 135 -3.20 -1.68 -25.40
C VAL A 135 -3.73 -0.32 -25.90
N VAL A 136 -3.14 0.22 -26.96
CA VAL A 136 -3.87 1.09 -27.91
C VAL A 136 -3.50 0.61 -29.31
N ASP A 137 -4.33 -0.26 -29.88
CA ASP A 137 -4.31 -0.54 -31.31
C ASP A 137 -5.73 -0.57 -31.90
N THR A 138 -6.04 0.57 -32.51
CA THR A 138 -6.57 0.71 -33.88
C THR A 138 -7.92 0.07 -34.24
N LYS A 139 -8.98 0.89 -34.23
CA LYS A 139 -10.07 0.82 -35.23
C LYS A 139 -10.37 2.22 -35.79
N ASN A 140 -9.76 2.54 -36.93
CA ASN A 140 -10.29 3.53 -37.85
C ASN A 140 -10.64 2.82 -39.18
N SER A 141 -11.84 2.26 -39.23
CA SER A 141 -12.60 2.03 -40.46
C SER A 141 -13.43 3.32 -40.63
N LEU A 142 -13.65 3.97 -41.76
CA LEU A 142 -13.68 3.60 -43.18
C LEU A 142 -13.41 4.89 -44.00
N ASN A 143 -12.66 4.80 -45.09
CA ASN A 143 -12.81 5.70 -46.24
C ASN A 143 -13.06 4.82 -47.46
N GLY A 144 -14.17 5.02 -48.15
CA GLY A 144 -14.54 4.27 -49.35
C GLY A 144 -15.50 5.06 -50.22
N ALA A 145 -15.03 5.30 -51.46
CA ALA A 145 -15.68 5.83 -52.65
C ALA A 145 -15.95 7.35 -52.69
#